data_AF-A0A6A4IN46-F1
#
_entry.id   AF-A0A6A4IN46-F1
#
_cell.length_a   1.000
_cell.length_b   1.000
_cell.length_c   1.000
_cell.angle_alpha   90.00
_cell.angle_beta   90.00
_cell.angle_gamma   90.00
#
_symmetry.space_group_name_H-M   'P 1'
#
loop_
_entity.id
_entity.type
_entity.pdbx_description
1 polymer ?
#
loop_
_entity_poly.entity_id
_entity_poly.type
_entity_poly.pdbx_seq_one_letter_code
_entity_poly.pdbx_strand_id
1 'polypeptide(L)'
;MSDSSWPPEPIPPIGYLSRKALPIKRNDAEMLTREDVQYDLLEYIFADNTAVFTPQTPGPPDKVTFRDLYVNALYHSNKCSKVLKEKMVETPQFGVELAKISILTNVGRINTTMAFFPEMKTALRTYHPVPSLQKTDGNAQDAPRIKNCLKAALLPSEFRSIPPSSPEEVLERRRAGHCPPTSIVNLVFVLSNHAAPLSTHFDGINFLDLFLPKPLASPDRGRAFLWMIYHYLESEAPPNPFDIPHAPQIPGKAPYIRPLTHAEMMKENVDTLEEIEWGKRMSAQRNLFLQKLVTSMESEKKTKPAAPHFVPTVPNPNTPATRTRSSRRHQEPSKEDGPFMYYVPGEDTSTPRPKAWRSVMTSDPLLDSDEENGNDDELRTDYGSFVHVYILNHDGFYIQSSRIMIVGTCPWALYYRLCNNNNNMYVCVFNGAEDDDAA
;
A
#
# COMPACT_ATOMS: atom_id res chain seq x y z
N MET A 1 12.77 40.51 -35.81
CA MET A 1 12.22 39.15 -35.75
C MET A 1 12.87 38.49 -34.55
N SER A 2 12.16 38.41 -33.44
CA SER A 2 12.66 37.90 -32.16
C SER A 2 12.37 36.41 -32.07
N ASP A 3 13.42 35.59 -32.17
CA ASP A 3 13.37 34.15 -31.91
C ASP A 3 13.30 33.92 -30.40
N SER A 4 12.12 33.53 -29.91
CA SER A 4 11.92 33.03 -28.56
C SER A 4 12.39 31.57 -28.49
N SER A 5 13.68 31.36 -28.22
CA SER A 5 14.21 30.03 -27.89
C SER A 5 13.87 29.70 -26.43
N TRP A 6 12.78 28.95 -26.25
CA TRP A 6 12.52 28.25 -25.01
C TRP A 6 13.61 27.19 -24.78
N PRO A 7 14.11 26.98 -23.55
CA PRO A 7 15.02 25.87 -23.30
C PRO A 7 14.29 24.56 -23.61
N PRO A 8 14.97 23.56 -24.20
CA PRO A 8 14.38 22.26 -24.44
C PRO A 8 13.94 21.66 -23.09
N GLU A 9 12.69 21.17 -23.02
CA GLU A 9 12.20 20.50 -21.83
C GLU A 9 13.14 19.33 -21.48
N PRO A 10 13.54 19.17 -20.20
CA PRO A 10 14.39 18.07 -19.80
C PRO A 10 13.65 16.75 -20.10
N ILE A 11 14.29 15.90 -20.91
CA ILE A 11 13.78 14.57 -21.21
C ILE A 11 13.66 13.83 -19.87
N PRO A 12 12.44 13.40 -19.47
CA PRO A 12 12.26 12.76 -18.19
C PRO A 12 13.09 11.47 -18.14
N PRO A 13 13.66 11.11 -16.97
CA PRO A 13 14.39 9.86 -16.82
C PRO A 13 13.54 8.68 -17.30
N ILE A 14 14.17 7.69 -17.95
CA ILE A 14 13.50 6.47 -18.41
C ILE A 14 12.73 5.86 -17.23
N GLY A 15 11.41 5.69 -17.38
CA GLY A 15 10.52 5.15 -16.35
C GLY A 15 9.86 6.17 -15.41
N TYR A 16 10.22 7.46 -15.44
CA TYR A 16 9.56 8.50 -14.64
C TYR A 16 8.07 8.64 -14.98
N LEU A 17 7.75 8.64 -16.27
CA LEU A 17 6.38 8.70 -16.76
C LEU A 17 5.60 7.43 -16.39
N SER A 18 6.24 6.25 -16.43
CA SER A 18 5.64 4.98 -16.03
C SER A 18 5.26 5.00 -14.55
N ARG A 19 6.11 5.52 -13.65
CA ARG A 19 5.79 5.63 -12.21
C ARG A 19 4.62 6.57 -11.93
N LYS A 20 4.57 7.74 -12.58
CA LYS A 20 3.45 8.70 -12.40
C LYS A 20 2.12 8.17 -12.92
N ALA A 21 2.14 7.39 -13.99
CA ALA A 21 0.97 6.76 -14.60
C ALA A 21 0.61 5.40 -14.00
N LEU A 22 1.41 4.90 -13.04
CA LEU A 22 1.26 3.55 -12.51
C LEU A 22 -0.05 3.37 -11.75
N PRO A 23 -0.41 4.24 -10.78
CA PRO A 23 -1.62 3.99 -10.02
C PRO A 23 -2.88 4.20 -10.86
N ILE A 24 -3.82 3.26 -10.76
CA ILE A 24 -5.16 3.41 -11.33
C ILE A 24 -5.87 4.55 -10.61
N LYS A 25 -6.51 5.45 -11.36
CA LYS A 25 -7.26 6.59 -10.84
C LYS A 25 -8.68 6.54 -11.37
N ARG A 26 -9.64 6.30 -10.47
CA ARG A 26 -11.07 6.24 -10.72
C ARG A 26 -11.81 6.94 -9.58
N ASN A 27 -13.04 7.40 -9.81
CA ASN A 27 -13.85 8.01 -8.76
C ASN A 27 -14.42 6.94 -7.81
N ASP A 28 -14.82 7.33 -6.59
CA ASP A 28 -15.48 6.40 -5.66
C ASP A 28 -16.69 5.74 -6.34
N ALA A 29 -16.87 4.45 -6.07
CA ALA A 29 -17.87 3.57 -6.66
C ALA A 29 -17.71 3.27 -8.15
N GLU A 30 -16.75 3.85 -8.89
CA GLU A 30 -16.47 3.42 -10.26
C GLU A 30 -15.80 2.05 -10.28
N MET A 31 -16.28 1.16 -11.16
CA MET A 31 -15.69 -0.16 -11.34
C MET A 31 -14.32 -0.06 -12.01
N LEU A 32 -13.42 -0.97 -11.64
CA LEU A 32 -12.18 -1.18 -12.38
C LEU A 32 -12.45 -2.19 -13.48
N THR A 33 -12.31 -1.75 -14.73
CA THR A 33 -12.51 -2.59 -15.92
C THR A 33 -11.37 -3.58 -16.10
N ARG A 34 -11.57 -4.56 -16.97
CA ARG A 34 -10.48 -5.42 -17.47
C ARG A 34 -9.33 -4.59 -18.05
N GLU A 35 -9.61 -3.49 -18.74
CA GLU A 35 -8.57 -2.58 -19.24
C GLU A 35 -7.80 -1.92 -18.09
N ASP A 36 -8.47 -1.42 -17.05
CA ASP A 36 -7.78 -0.78 -15.92
C ASP A 36 -6.75 -1.73 -15.28
N VAL A 37 -7.19 -2.97 -15.02
CA VAL A 37 -6.40 -4.00 -14.33
C VAL A 37 -5.48 -4.80 -15.25
N GLN A 38 -5.58 -4.61 -16.57
CA GLN A 38 -4.88 -5.41 -17.58
C GLN A 38 -5.15 -6.91 -17.40
N TYR A 39 -6.43 -7.28 -17.38
CA TYR A 39 -6.89 -8.64 -17.06
C TYR A 39 -6.25 -9.73 -17.93
N ASP A 40 -6.12 -9.51 -19.24
CA ASP A 40 -5.60 -10.54 -20.15
C ASP A 40 -4.13 -10.87 -19.83
N LEU A 41 -3.31 -9.86 -19.50
CA LEU A 41 -1.95 -10.06 -19.01
C LEU A 41 -1.93 -10.92 -17.74
N LEU A 42 -2.78 -10.59 -16.76
CA LEU A 42 -2.89 -11.33 -15.52
C LEU A 42 -3.35 -12.77 -15.78
N GLU A 43 -4.25 -12.99 -16.73
CA GLU A 43 -4.65 -14.32 -17.15
C GLU A 43 -3.48 -15.09 -17.74
N TYR A 44 -2.70 -14.52 -18.66
CA TYR A 44 -1.51 -15.17 -19.21
C TYR A 44 -0.48 -15.55 -18.14
N ILE A 45 -0.26 -14.69 -17.14
CA ILE A 45 0.70 -14.97 -16.06
C ILE A 45 0.22 -16.11 -15.15
N PHE A 46 -1.06 -16.11 -14.77
CA PHE A 46 -1.59 -17.06 -13.77
C PHE A 46 -2.19 -18.34 -14.37
N ALA A 47 -2.46 -18.37 -15.68
CA ALA A 47 -2.91 -19.57 -16.39
C ALA A 47 -1.73 -20.40 -16.95
N ASP A 48 -0.51 -19.86 -16.93
CA ASP A 48 0.69 -20.59 -17.35
C ASP A 48 0.93 -21.81 -16.44
N ASN A 49 1.13 -22.97 -17.06
CA ASN A 49 1.29 -24.25 -16.37
C ASN A 49 2.76 -24.73 -16.34
N THR A 50 3.72 -23.84 -16.62
CA THR A 50 5.15 -24.16 -16.65
C THR A 50 5.67 -24.30 -15.23
N ALA A 51 5.77 -25.55 -14.74
CA ALA A 51 6.21 -25.87 -13.39
C ALA A 51 7.75 -25.88 -13.29
N VAL A 52 8.34 -24.70 -13.07
CA VAL A 52 9.81 -24.50 -13.09
C VAL A 52 10.36 -23.79 -11.86
N PHE A 53 9.50 -23.31 -10.97
CA PHE A 53 9.91 -22.54 -9.80
C PHE A 53 10.14 -23.42 -8.57
N THR A 54 11.18 -23.10 -7.81
CA THR A 54 11.48 -23.75 -6.53
C THR A 54 10.43 -23.34 -5.49
N PRO A 55 9.75 -24.31 -4.82
CA PRO A 55 8.80 -24.00 -3.75
C PRO A 55 9.44 -23.16 -2.64
N GLN A 56 8.69 -22.18 -2.15
CA GLN A 56 9.15 -21.24 -1.10
C GLN A 56 8.56 -21.55 0.29
N THR A 57 7.74 -22.60 0.36
CA THR A 57 6.97 -22.99 1.53
C THR A 57 7.18 -24.48 1.79
N PRO A 58 7.00 -24.96 3.03
CA PRO A 58 7.12 -26.39 3.33
C PRO A 58 6.18 -27.23 2.47
N GLY A 59 6.70 -28.29 1.85
CA GLY A 59 5.94 -29.15 0.95
C GLY A 59 6.83 -30.09 0.14
N PRO A 60 6.25 -30.82 -0.84
CA PRO A 60 7.03 -31.60 -1.80
C PRO A 60 8.06 -30.72 -2.52
N PRO A 61 9.24 -31.25 -2.84
CA PRO A 61 10.30 -30.49 -3.51
C PRO A 61 10.04 -30.27 -5.01
N ASP A 62 8.89 -30.72 -5.52
CA ASP A 62 8.54 -30.62 -6.92
C ASP A 62 8.44 -29.15 -7.36
N LYS A 63 8.91 -28.88 -8.57
CA LYS A 63 8.78 -27.54 -9.17
C LYS A 63 7.30 -27.16 -9.28
N VAL A 64 7.03 -25.88 -9.06
CA VAL A 64 5.66 -25.32 -9.09
C VAL A 64 5.51 -24.27 -10.19
N THR A 65 4.27 -24.01 -10.58
CA THR A 65 3.93 -22.92 -11.51
C THR A 65 4.07 -21.56 -10.82
N PHE A 66 4.10 -20.47 -11.60
CA PHE A 66 4.09 -19.12 -11.02
C PHE A 66 2.83 -18.87 -10.18
N ARG A 67 1.66 -19.33 -10.65
CA ARG A 67 0.39 -19.22 -9.92
C ARG A 67 0.52 -19.83 -8.53
N ASP A 68 0.97 -21.07 -8.46
CA ASP A 68 1.02 -21.80 -7.20
C ASP A 68 2.09 -21.19 -6.29
N LEU A 69 3.24 -20.77 -6.84
CA LEU A 69 4.29 -20.05 -6.12
C LEU A 69 3.75 -18.79 -5.42
N TYR A 70 3.02 -17.94 -6.15
CA TYR A 70 2.53 -16.66 -5.65
C TYR A 70 1.35 -16.84 -4.68
N VAL A 71 0.39 -17.72 -5.00
CA VAL A 71 -0.74 -18.04 -4.13
C VAL A 71 -0.25 -18.64 -2.81
N ASN A 72 0.73 -19.55 -2.84
CA ASN A 72 1.30 -20.13 -1.64
C ASN A 72 2.05 -19.10 -0.78
N ALA A 73 2.78 -18.16 -1.39
CA ALA A 73 3.42 -17.07 -0.67
C ALA A 73 2.40 -16.21 0.11
N LEU A 74 1.26 -15.89 -0.52
CA LEU A 74 0.16 -15.18 0.16
C LEU A 74 -0.47 -16.02 1.27
N TYR A 75 -0.75 -17.29 1.00
CA TYR A 75 -1.36 -18.20 1.99
C TYR A 75 -0.49 -18.35 3.25
N HIS A 76 0.83 -18.41 3.09
CA HIS A 76 1.78 -18.58 4.19
C HIS A 76 2.22 -17.27 4.85
N SER A 77 1.78 -16.10 4.35
CA SER A 77 2.02 -14.82 5.01
C SER A 77 1.46 -14.81 6.43
N ASN A 78 2.24 -14.26 7.37
CA ASN A 78 1.85 -14.08 8.77
C ASN A 78 0.75 -13.02 8.96
N LYS A 79 0.44 -12.25 7.91
CA LYS A 79 -0.64 -11.26 7.90
C LYS A 79 -1.81 -11.68 7.01
N CYS A 80 -1.76 -12.87 6.41
CA CYS A 80 -2.92 -13.46 5.77
C CYS A 80 -3.90 -13.98 6.83
N SER A 81 -5.11 -13.42 6.86
CA SER A 81 -6.11 -13.74 7.88
C SER A 81 -6.62 -15.18 7.77
N LYS A 82 -7.00 -15.80 8.90
CA LYS A 82 -7.55 -17.17 8.93
C LYS A 82 -8.73 -17.35 7.96
N VAL A 83 -9.68 -16.41 7.95
CA VAL A 83 -10.86 -16.45 7.05
C VAL A 83 -10.43 -16.46 5.58
N LEU A 84 -9.40 -15.68 5.23
CA LEU A 84 -8.88 -15.63 3.86
C LEU A 84 -8.24 -16.96 3.46
N LYS A 85 -7.44 -17.56 4.37
CA LYS A 85 -6.84 -18.89 4.16
C LYS A 85 -7.91 -19.96 3.97
N GLU A 86 -8.93 -19.98 4.83
CA GLU A 86 -10.05 -20.91 4.72
C GLU A 86 -10.77 -20.75 3.38
N LYS A 87 -11.01 -19.51 2.93
CA LYS A 87 -11.63 -19.23 1.63
C LYS A 87 -10.78 -19.69 0.45
N MET A 88 -9.46 -19.47 0.50
CA MET A 88 -8.54 -19.93 -0.55
C MET A 88 -8.53 -21.45 -0.68
N VAL A 89 -8.73 -22.18 0.42
CA VAL A 89 -8.83 -23.66 0.43
C VAL A 89 -10.20 -24.11 -0.06
N GLU A 90 -11.28 -23.47 0.41
CA GLU A 90 -12.66 -23.79 0.01
C GLU A 90 -12.90 -23.51 -1.48
N THR A 91 -12.35 -22.40 -1.99
CA THR A 91 -12.54 -21.93 -3.36
C THR A 91 -11.18 -21.55 -3.95
N PRO A 92 -10.44 -22.48 -4.57
CA PRO A 92 -9.10 -22.20 -5.12
C PRO A 92 -9.07 -21.04 -6.13
N GLN A 93 -10.15 -20.85 -6.90
CA GLN A 93 -10.30 -19.74 -7.84
C GLN A 93 -10.24 -18.37 -7.14
N PHE A 94 -10.79 -18.26 -5.91
CA PHE A 94 -10.68 -17.05 -5.10
C PHE A 94 -9.21 -16.74 -4.78
N GLY A 95 -8.39 -17.76 -4.51
CA GLY A 95 -6.96 -17.58 -4.27
C GLY A 95 -6.22 -16.99 -5.47
N VAL A 96 -6.60 -17.40 -6.69
CA VAL A 96 -6.04 -16.84 -7.93
C VAL A 96 -6.51 -15.40 -8.15
N GLU A 97 -7.78 -15.11 -7.93
CA GLU A 97 -8.34 -13.75 -8.01
C GLU A 97 -7.65 -12.80 -7.02
N LEU A 98 -7.50 -13.22 -5.77
CA LEU A 98 -6.76 -12.50 -4.73
C LEU A 98 -5.29 -12.29 -5.15
N ALA A 99 -4.64 -13.30 -5.74
CA ALA A 99 -3.26 -13.19 -6.20
C ALA A 99 -3.09 -12.16 -7.33
N LYS A 100 -4.06 -12.08 -8.25
CA LYS A 100 -4.12 -11.07 -9.31
C LYS A 100 -4.28 -9.65 -8.76
N ILE A 101 -5.14 -9.44 -7.77
CA ILE A 101 -5.26 -8.14 -7.08
C ILE A 101 -3.98 -7.82 -6.28
N SER A 102 -3.39 -8.85 -5.65
CA SER A 102 -2.17 -8.71 -4.85
C SER A 102 -0.97 -8.33 -5.71
N ILE A 103 -0.79 -8.91 -6.90
CA ILE A 103 0.32 -8.51 -7.79
C ILE A 103 0.18 -7.07 -8.26
N LEU A 104 -1.04 -6.61 -8.59
CA LEU A 104 -1.31 -5.21 -8.94
C LEU A 104 -1.02 -4.25 -7.77
N THR A 105 -1.30 -4.68 -6.54
CA THR A 105 -0.95 -3.93 -5.33
C THR A 105 0.56 -3.91 -5.11
N ASN A 106 1.25 -5.03 -5.37
CA ASN A 106 2.69 -5.17 -5.21
C ASN A 106 3.48 -4.31 -6.20
N VAL A 107 3.06 -4.29 -7.47
CA VAL A 107 3.68 -3.42 -8.49
C VAL A 107 3.23 -1.96 -8.39
N GLY A 108 2.26 -1.62 -7.54
CA GLY A 108 1.79 -0.25 -7.34
C GLY A 108 0.72 0.27 -8.33
N ARG A 109 0.05 -0.61 -9.09
CA ARG A 109 -1.14 -0.24 -9.88
C ARG A 109 -2.35 0.04 -8.99
N ILE A 110 -2.52 -0.75 -7.93
CA ILE A 110 -3.59 -0.55 -6.93
C ILE A 110 -3.03 0.23 -5.74
N ASN A 111 -3.60 1.41 -5.51
CA ASN A 111 -3.25 2.23 -4.36
C ASN A 111 -3.86 1.71 -3.07
N THR A 112 -3.17 1.96 -1.96
CA THR A 112 -3.64 1.54 -0.63
C THR A 112 -4.96 2.20 -0.23
N THR A 113 -5.34 3.34 -0.80
CA THR A 113 -6.64 3.99 -0.54
C THR A 113 -7.84 3.21 -1.07
N MET A 114 -7.63 2.24 -1.97
CA MET A 114 -8.69 1.45 -2.59
C MET A 114 -9.22 0.34 -1.67
N ALA A 115 -10.52 0.11 -1.77
CA ALA A 115 -11.26 -0.94 -1.08
C ALA A 115 -12.11 -1.74 -2.06
N PHE A 116 -12.27 -3.04 -1.81
CA PHE A 116 -13.00 -3.96 -2.69
C PHE A 116 -14.28 -4.53 -2.06
N PHE A 117 -14.78 -3.87 -1.00
CA PHE A 117 -16.08 -4.15 -0.39
C PHE A 117 -16.86 -2.86 -0.09
N PRO A 118 -18.18 -2.84 -0.34
CA PRO A 118 -18.98 -1.61 -0.34
C PRO A 118 -19.26 -1.03 1.05
N GLU A 119 -19.10 -1.80 2.14
CA GLU A 119 -19.47 -1.43 3.51
C GLU A 119 -18.47 -0.49 4.22
N MET A 120 -17.48 0.05 3.51
CA MET A 120 -16.49 0.99 4.06
C MET A 120 -17.13 2.29 4.58
N LYS A 121 -17.03 2.57 5.88
CA LYS A 121 -17.56 3.81 6.50
C LYS A 121 -16.59 5.00 6.48
N THR A 122 -15.34 4.79 6.09
CA THR A 122 -14.28 5.81 6.18
C THR A 122 -14.23 6.69 4.93
N ALA A 123 -14.20 8.01 5.10
CA ALA A 123 -14.11 8.98 4.00
C ALA A 123 -12.76 8.94 3.23
N LEU A 124 -11.70 8.44 3.85
CA LEU A 124 -10.35 8.37 3.27
C LEU A 124 -10.12 7.14 2.36
N ARG A 125 -11.13 6.30 2.18
CA ARG A 125 -11.04 5.10 1.34
C ARG A 125 -12.06 5.19 0.22
N THR A 126 -11.65 4.80 -0.98
CA THR A 126 -12.52 4.71 -2.14
C THR A 126 -12.85 3.25 -2.44
N TYR A 127 -14.12 2.94 -2.60
CA TYR A 127 -14.61 1.64 -3.01
C TYR A 127 -14.61 1.52 -4.53
N HIS A 128 -14.02 0.44 -5.02
CA HIS A 128 -14.04 0.11 -6.45
C HIS A 128 -14.38 -1.37 -6.64
N PRO A 129 -15.54 -1.71 -7.21
CA PRO A 129 -15.78 -3.09 -7.62
C PRO A 129 -14.81 -3.48 -8.74
N VAL A 130 -14.31 -4.71 -8.72
CA VAL A 130 -13.40 -5.25 -9.75
C VAL A 130 -14.04 -6.51 -10.35
N PRO A 131 -15.03 -6.37 -11.26
CA PRO A 131 -15.89 -7.48 -11.68
C PRO A 131 -15.12 -8.68 -12.24
N SER A 132 -14.03 -8.42 -12.96
CA SER A 132 -13.20 -9.46 -13.57
C SER A 132 -12.36 -10.27 -12.56
N LEU A 133 -12.18 -9.77 -11.33
CA LEU A 133 -11.38 -10.37 -10.26
C LEU A 133 -12.18 -10.62 -8.97
N GLN A 134 -13.52 -10.52 -9.03
CA GLN A 134 -14.41 -10.79 -7.90
C GLN A 134 -15.57 -11.69 -8.34
N LYS A 135 -15.27 -12.77 -9.09
CA LYS A 135 -16.28 -13.69 -9.62
C LYS A 135 -16.68 -14.73 -8.58
N THR A 136 -15.79 -15.00 -7.62
CA THR A 136 -16.08 -15.90 -6.52
C THR A 136 -16.73 -15.18 -5.34
N ASP A 137 -17.53 -15.91 -4.57
CA ASP A 137 -18.13 -15.37 -3.35
C ASP A 137 -17.07 -15.26 -2.25
N GLY A 138 -16.53 -14.05 -2.08
CA GLY A 138 -15.50 -13.76 -1.09
C GLY A 138 -15.15 -12.28 -1.00
N ASN A 139 -14.93 -11.78 0.21
CA ASN A 139 -14.42 -10.43 0.41
C ASN A 139 -12.91 -10.41 0.11
N ALA A 140 -12.52 -9.82 -1.01
CA ALA A 140 -11.13 -9.65 -1.45
C ALA A 140 -10.27 -8.77 -0.52
N GLN A 141 -10.83 -8.29 0.59
CA GLN A 141 -10.26 -7.33 1.55
C GLN A 141 -10.02 -5.96 0.91
N ASP A 142 -9.24 -5.13 1.60
CA ASP A 142 -8.84 -3.81 1.13
C ASP A 142 -7.34 -3.81 0.78
N ALA A 143 -6.93 -2.83 -0.03
CA ALA A 143 -5.54 -2.71 -0.45
C ALA A 143 -4.52 -2.60 0.72
N PRO A 144 -4.82 -1.95 1.86
CA PRO A 144 -3.92 -1.94 3.02
C PRO A 144 -3.69 -3.33 3.62
N ARG A 145 -4.73 -4.15 3.77
CA ARG A 145 -4.58 -5.53 4.28
C ARG A 145 -3.81 -6.39 3.30
N ILE A 146 -4.05 -6.24 2.00
CA ILE A 146 -3.27 -6.91 0.95
C ILE A 146 -1.80 -6.48 1.03
N LYS A 147 -1.51 -5.18 1.13
CA LYS A 147 -0.13 -4.67 1.29
C LYS A 147 0.55 -5.23 2.54
N ASN A 148 -0.16 -5.31 3.67
CA ASN A 148 0.37 -5.91 4.90
C ASN A 148 0.62 -7.41 4.75
N CYS A 149 -0.25 -8.13 4.03
CA CYS A 149 -0.05 -9.53 3.66
C CYS A 149 1.22 -9.70 2.82
N LEU A 150 1.41 -8.88 1.79
CA LEU A 150 2.60 -8.89 0.93
C LEU A 150 3.88 -8.63 1.72
N LYS A 151 3.91 -7.59 2.57
CA LYS A 151 5.07 -7.26 3.41
C LYS A 151 5.49 -8.39 4.37
N ALA A 152 4.57 -9.28 4.72
CA ALA A 152 4.80 -10.40 5.63
C ALA A 152 4.93 -11.76 4.93
N ALA A 153 4.90 -11.79 3.59
CA ALA A 153 5.11 -12.98 2.78
C ALA A 153 6.62 -13.22 2.55
N LEU A 154 7.35 -13.45 3.65
CA LEU A 154 8.80 -13.59 3.68
C LEU A 154 9.22 -15.06 3.72
N LEU A 155 10.42 -15.36 3.19
CA LEU A 155 11.07 -16.64 3.40
C LEU A 155 11.51 -16.80 4.87
N PRO A 156 11.71 -18.05 5.35
CA PRO A 156 12.27 -18.29 6.68
C PRO A 156 13.61 -17.57 6.95
N SER A 157 14.48 -17.49 5.94
CA SER A 157 15.77 -16.79 6.00
C SER A 157 15.63 -15.27 6.11
N GLU A 158 14.51 -14.71 5.64
CA GLU A 158 14.21 -13.28 5.62
C GLU A 158 13.53 -12.79 6.91
N PHE A 159 13.15 -13.67 7.83
CA PHE A 159 12.60 -13.22 9.13
C PHE A 159 13.66 -12.63 10.06
N ARG A 160 14.92 -13.04 9.90
CA ARG A 160 16.05 -12.62 10.75
C ARG A 160 17.04 -11.73 10.03
N SER A 161 16.92 -11.59 8.72
CA SER A 161 17.80 -10.80 7.86
C SER A 161 16.96 -9.92 6.96
N ILE A 162 17.48 -8.74 6.61
CA ILE A 162 16.79 -7.84 5.69
C ILE A 162 16.68 -8.54 4.32
N PRO A 163 15.49 -8.62 3.68
CA PRO A 163 15.36 -9.11 2.33
C PRO A 163 16.21 -8.30 1.35
N PRO A 164 16.70 -8.89 0.24
CA PRO A 164 17.45 -8.12 -0.75
C PRO A 164 16.58 -7.00 -1.32
N SER A 165 17.17 -5.83 -1.52
CA SER A 165 16.48 -4.59 -1.88
C SER A 165 16.76 -4.12 -3.31
N SER A 166 17.70 -4.77 -3.99
CA SER A 166 18.11 -4.46 -5.36
C SER A 166 18.23 -5.72 -6.23
N PRO A 167 18.10 -5.62 -7.57
CA PRO A 167 18.27 -6.76 -8.45
C PRO A 167 19.64 -7.44 -8.31
N GLU A 168 20.72 -6.66 -8.12
CA GLU A 168 22.07 -7.23 -7.96
C GLU A 168 22.18 -8.02 -6.64
N GLU A 169 21.66 -7.53 -5.52
CA GLU A 169 21.65 -8.29 -4.26
C GLU A 169 20.89 -9.62 -4.39
N VAL A 170 19.82 -9.66 -5.18
CA VAL A 170 19.09 -10.91 -5.47
C VAL A 170 20.02 -11.88 -6.22
N LEU A 171 20.72 -11.40 -7.25
CA LEU A 171 21.67 -12.21 -8.03
C LEU A 171 22.85 -12.68 -7.19
N GLU A 172 23.43 -11.82 -6.35
CA GLU A 172 24.51 -12.15 -5.43
C GLU A 172 24.11 -13.28 -4.46
N ARG A 173 22.93 -13.19 -3.84
CA ARG A 173 22.41 -14.27 -2.98
C ARG A 173 22.26 -15.57 -3.75
N ARG A 174 21.78 -15.51 -4.99
CA ARG A 174 21.65 -16.71 -5.81
C ARG A 174 23.01 -17.32 -6.16
N ARG A 175 23.99 -16.48 -6.55
CA ARG A 175 25.37 -16.90 -6.82
C ARG A 175 26.06 -17.47 -5.57
N ALA A 176 25.65 -17.03 -4.39
CA ALA A 176 26.07 -17.60 -3.09
C ALA A 176 25.36 -18.92 -2.72
N GLY A 177 24.49 -19.46 -3.60
CA GLY A 177 23.81 -20.74 -3.40
C GLY A 177 22.45 -20.67 -2.72
N HIS A 178 21.90 -19.47 -2.47
CA HIS A 178 20.54 -19.34 -1.95
C HIS A 178 19.52 -19.57 -3.07
N CYS A 179 18.76 -20.67 -2.98
CA CYS A 179 17.70 -21.00 -3.91
C CYS A 179 16.42 -21.39 -3.13
N PRO A 180 15.36 -20.56 -3.16
CA PRO A 180 15.28 -19.25 -3.81
C PRO A 180 16.13 -18.17 -3.08
N PRO A 181 16.62 -17.14 -3.79
CA PRO A 181 17.40 -16.05 -3.17
C PRO A 181 16.55 -15.07 -2.34
N THR A 182 15.26 -14.98 -2.64
CA THR A 182 14.27 -14.15 -1.94
C THR A 182 12.84 -14.66 -2.20
N SER A 183 11.86 -14.19 -1.42
CA SER A 183 10.46 -14.50 -1.69
C SER A 183 10.00 -13.95 -3.05
N ILE A 184 9.04 -14.62 -3.71
CA ILE A 184 8.48 -14.14 -4.97
C ILE A 184 7.83 -12.76 -4.83
N VAL A 185 7.21 -12.51 -3.67
CA VAL A 185 6.59 -11.23 -3.36
C VAL A 185 7.65 -10.12 -3.28
N ASN A 186 8.76 -10.36 -2.58
CA ASN A 186 9.85 -9.40 -2.52
C ASN A 186 10.53 -9.20 -3.88
N LEU A 187 10.71 -10.26 -4.68
CA LEU A 187 11.28 -10.10 -6.02
C LEU A 187 10.42 -9.15 -6.88
N VAL A 188 9.11 -9.36 -6.96
CA VAL A 188 8.22 -8.49 -7.74
C VAL A 188 8.31 -7.03 -7.25
N PHE A 189 8.42 -6.81 -5.93
CA PHE A 189 8.63 -5.49 -5.35
C PHE A 189 9.97 -4.87 -5.78
N VAL A 190 11.07 -5.62 -5.68
CA VAL A 190 12.40 -5.17 -6.11
C VAL A 190 12.42 -4.82 -7.59
N LEU A 191 11.90 -5.69 -8.47
CA LEU A 191 11.85 -5.43 -9.91
C LEU A 191 11.01 -4.19 -10.25
N SER A 192 9.91 -3.97 -9.52
CA SER A 192 9.05 -2.80 -9.69
C SER A 192 9.75 -1.50 -9.31
N ASN A 193 10.46 -1.47 -8.17
CA ASN A 193 11.17 -0.28 -7.71
C ASN A 193 12.41 0.04 -8.57
N HIS A 194 13.03 -0.98 -9.14
CA HIS A 194 14.23 -0.87 -9.98
C HIS A 194 13.93 -0.99 -11.48
N ALA A 195 12.71 -0.67 -11.91
CA ALA A 195 12.29 -0.85 -13.30
C ALA A 195 13.17 -0.10 -14.31
N ALA A 196 13.70 1.08 -13.97
CA ALA A 196 14.53 1.88 -14.86
C ALA A 196 15.86 1.18 -15.21
N PRO A 197 16.70 0.74 -14.24
CA PRO A 197 17.86 -0.11 -14.52
C PRO A 197 17.53 -1.39 -15.31
N LEU A 198 16.37 -2.00 -15.05
CA LEU A 198 15.93 -3.23 -15.70
C LEU A 198 15.46 -3.04 -17.14
N SER A 199 15.39 -1.81 -17.65
CA SER A 199 15.09 -1.54 -19.07
C SER A 199 16.12 -2.18 -20.02
N THR A 200 17.32 -2.51 -19.54
CA THR A 200 18.34 -3.24 -20.30
C THR A 200 17.86 -4.61 -20.77
N HIS A 201 16.96 -5.27 -20.03
CA HIS A 201 16.35 -6.54 -20.42
C HIS A 201 15.36 -6.41 -21.57
N PHE A 202 14.91 -5.20 -21.89
CA PHE A 202 13.88 -4.93 -22.89
C PHE A 202 14.40 -3.99 -23.98
N ASP A 203 13.61 -3.83 -25.04
CA ASP A 203 13.90 -2.88 -26.11
C ASP A 203 12.90 -1.72 -26.05
N GLY A 204 13.31 -0.61 -25.43
CA GLY A 204 12.54 0.64 -25.40
C GLY A 204 11.39 0.70 -24.36
N ILE A 205 11.27 -0.31 -23.48
CA ILE A 205 10.32 -0.31 -22.36
C ILE A 205 11.03 -0.70 -21.05
N ASN A 206 10.32 -0.62 -19.93
CA ASN A 206 10.78 -1.10 -18.62
C ASN A 206 9.81 -2.11 -17.99
N PHE A 207 10.20 -2.71 -16.87
CA PHE A 207 9.40 -3.75 -16.19
C PHE A 207 7.98 -3.29 -15.82
N LEU A 208 7.79 -2.04 -15.39
CA LEU A 208 6.46 -1.52 -15.03
C LEU A 208 5.55 -1.32 -16.26
N ASP A 209 6.14 -1.13 -17.43
CA ASP A 209 5.38 -0.95 -18.66
C ASP A 209 4.59 -2.20 -19.07
N LEU A 210 5.01 -3.39 -18.59
CA LEU A 210 4.24 -4.62 -18.75
C LEU A 210 2.84 -4.45 -18.15
N PHE A 211 2.73 -3.77 -17.02
CA PHE A 211 1.49 -3.59 -16.29
C PHE A 211 0.68 -2.37 -16.72
N LEU A 212 1.09 -1.60 -17.72
CA LEU A 212 0.37 -0.41 -18.17
C LEU A 212 -0.48 -0.71 -19.42
N PRO A 213 -1.56 0.04 -19.68
CA PRO A 213 -2.36 -0.06 -20.91
C PRO A 213 -1.59 0.51 -22.11
N LYS A 214 -0.49 -0.16 -22.48
CA LYS A 214 0.33 0.14 -23.66
C LYS A 214 -0.11 -0.75 -24.82
N PRO A 215 0.14 -0.33 -26.08
CA PRO A 215 -0.16 -1.12 -27.28
C PRO A 215 0.83 -2.30 -27.42
N LEU A 216 0.87 -3.21 -26.45
CA LEU A 216 1.79 -4.34 -26.34
C LEU A 216 0.98 -5.61 -26.07
N ALA A 217 1.29 -6.68 -26.80
CA ALA A 217 0.54 -7.93 -26.72
C ALA A 217 0.57 -8.53 -25.31
N SER A 218 -0.60 -8.77 -24.71
CA SER A 218 -0.71 -9.41 -23.39
C SER A 218 0.01 -10.76 -23.26
N PRO A 219 -0.04 -11.68 -24.26
CA PRO A 219 0.72 -12.93 -24.19
C PRO A 219 2.23 -12.73 -24.08
N ASP A 220 2.79 -11.80 -24.87
CA ASP A 220 4.23 -11.55 -24.89
C ASP A 220 4.68 -10.84 -23.61
N ARG A 221 3.86 -9.91 -23.10
CA ARG A 221 4.08 -9.27 -21.80
C ARG A 221 4.09 -10.29 -20.66
N GLY A 222 3.15 -11.24 -20.66
CA GLY A 222 3.09 -12.32 -19.66
C GLY A 222 4.31 -13.22 -19.71
N ARG A 223 4.73 -13.62 -20.92
CA ARG A 223 5.96 -14.39 -21.14
C ARG A 223 7.21 -13.65 -20.66
N ALA A 224 7.35 -12.37 -21.01
CA ALA A 224 8.49 -11.55 -20.60
C ALA A 224 8.52 -11.33 -19.08
N PHE A 225 7.35 -11.17 -18.44
CA PHE A 225 7.24 -11.16 -16.98
C PHE A 225 7.75 -12.48 -16.37
N LEU A 226 7.25 -13.63 -16.82
CA LEU A 226 7.66 -14.95 -16.31
C LEU A 226 9.15 -15.22 -16.55
N TRP A 227 9.68 -14.79 -17.70
CA TRP A 227 11.10 -14.83 -18.01
C TRP A 227 11.93 -14.07 -16.97
N MET A 228 11.52 -12.85 -16.60
CA MET A 228 12.20 -12.05 -15.57
C MET A 228 12.14 -12.73 -14.21
N ILE A 229 10.99 -13.28 -13.82
CA ILE A 229 10.85 -13.97 -12.55
C ILE A 229 11.79 -15.19 -12.48
N TYR A 230 11.82 -16.01 -13.53
CA TYR A 230 12.73 -17.15 -13.61
C TYR A 230 14.19 -16.72 -13.61
N HIS A 231 14.52 -15.69 -14.38
CA HIS A 231 15.87 -15.16 -14.46
C HIS A 231 16.39 -14.81 -13.07
N TYR A 232 15.62 -14.08 -12.26
CA TYR A 232 16.08 -13.65 -10.94
C TYR A 232 15.92 -14.68 -9.82
N LEU A 233 14.86 -15.49 -9.79
CA LEU A 233 14.67 -16.50 -8.74
C LEU A 233 15.44 -17.81 -8.96
N GLU A 234 15.56 -18.25 -10.21
CA GLU A 234 16.02 -19.61 -10.52
C GLU A 234 17.41 -19.60 -11.15
N SER A 235 17.59 -18.92 -12.30
CA SER A 235 18.86 -18.99 -13.05
C SER A 235 19.07 -17.84 -14.04
N GLU A 236 20.27 -17.23 -14.01
CA GLU A 236 20.79 -16.34 -15.06
C GLU A 236 21.21 -17.11 -16.32
N ALA A 237 21.58 -18.38 -16.17
CA ALA A 237 22.13 -19.19 -17.23
C ALA A 237 21.02 -19.69 -18.17
N PRO A 238 21.24 -19.66 -19.50
CA PRO A 238 20.31 -20.24 -20.46
C PRO A 238 20.29 -21.79 -20.37
N PRO A 239 19.20 -22.45 -20.81
CA PRO A 239 18.00 -21.85 -21.37
C PRO A 239 17.03 -21.34 -20.29
N ASN A 240 16.34 -20.22 -20.57
CA ASN A 240 15.19 -19.81 -19.76
C ASN A 240 13.94 -20.51 -20.34
N PRO A 241 13.11 -21.18 -19.52
CA PRO A 241 11.94 -21.93 -20.00
C PRO A 241 10.89 -21.03 -20.69
N PHE A 242 10.95 -19.72 -20.49
CA PHE A 242 10.05 -18.75 -21.10
C PHE A 242 10.61 -18.12 -22.38
N ASP A 243 11.79 -18.53 -22.83
CA ASP A 243 12.35 -18.12 -24.12
C ASP A 243 11.42 -18.49 -25.29
N ILE A 244 11.50 -17.74 -26.40
CA ILE A 244 10.76 -18.07 -27.62
C ILE A 244 11.51 -19.20 -28.35
N PRO A 245 10.86 -20.36 -28.61
CA PRO A 245 11.49 -21.44 -29.36
C PRO A 245 11.98 -20.94 -30.72
N HIS A 246 13.22 -21.28 -31.07
CA HIS A 246 13.86 -20.95 -32.35
C HIS A 246 14.15 -19.45 -32.60
N ALA A 247 13.89 -18.57 -31.64
CA ALA A 247 14.38 -17.19 -31.70
C ALA A 247 15.87 -17.13 -31.29
N PRO A 248 16.67 -16.21 -31.86
CA PRO A 248 18.00 -15.92 -31.36
C PRO A 248 17.93 -15.47 -29.90
N GLN A 249 18.57 -16.21 -29.00
CA GLN A 249 18.64 -15.84 -27.58
C GLN A 249 19.76 -14.83 -27.38
N ILE A 250 19.41 -13.64 -26.88
CA ILE A 250 20.39 -12.63 -26.51
C ILE A 250 20.57 -12.73 -24.99
N PRO A 251 21.77 -13.05 -24.49
CA PRO A 251 22.01 -13.16 -23.05
C PRO A 251 21.55 -11.91 -22.31
N GLY A 252 20.75 -12.11 -21.25
CA GLY A 252 20.22 -11.02 -20.45
C GLY A 252 19.08 -10.23 -21.12
N LYS A 253 18.51 -10.66 -22.25
CA LYS A 253 17.32 -10.03 -22.84
C LYS A 253 16.09 -10.90 -22.68
N ALA A 254 15.00 -10.28 -22.26
CA ALA A 254 13.70 -10.91 -22.23
C ALA A 254 13.17 -11.13 -23.67
N PRO A 255 12.24 -12.07 -23.87
CA PRO A 255 11.55 -12.27 -25.14
C PRO A 255 10.95 -10.98 -25.71
N TYR A 256 11.00 -10.85 -27.03
CA TYR A 256 10.44 -9.71 -27.74
C TYR A 256 8.94 -9.55 -27.45
N ILE A 257 8.51 -8.31 -27.18
CA ILE A 257 7.11 -7.96 -26.94
C ILE A 257 6.58 -7.25 -28.17
N ARG A 258 5.64 -7.89 -28.86
CA ARG A 258 5.09 -7.35 -30.10
C ARG A 258 4.16 -6.16 -29.83
N PRO A 259 4.30 -5.06 -30.58
CA PRO A 259 3.32 -3.99 -30.56
C PRO A 259 1.99 -4.44 -31.20
N LEU A 260 0.89 -3.99 -30.62
CA LEU A 260 -0.45 -4.25 -31.13
C LEU A 260 -0.90 -3.15 -32.09
N THR A 261 -1.65 -3.56 -33.12
CA THR A 261 -2.48 -2.66 -33.90
C THR A 261 -3.69 -2.18 -33.08
N HIS A 262 -4.29 -1.06 -33.47
CA HIS A 262 -5.50 -0.57 -32.79
C HIS A 262 -6.64 -1.61 -32.77
N ALA A 263 -6.82 -2.35 -33.87
CA ALA A 263 -7.85 -3.40 -33.95
C ALA A 263 -7.58 -4.60 -33.02
N GLU A 264 -6.32 -4.91 -32.73
CA GLU A 264 -5.96 -5.94 -31.76
C GLU A 264 -6.14 -5.44 -30.32
N MET A 265 -5.78 -4.18 -30.04
CA MET A 265 -6.00 -3.58 -28.72
C MET A 265 -7.48 -3.62 -28.32
N MET A 266 -8.39 -3.33 -29.25
CA MET A 266 -9.83 -3.36 -29.01
C MET A 266 -10.39 -4.77 -28.71
N LYS A 267 -9.60 -5.82 -28.92
CA LYS A 267 -9.96 -7.21 -28.60
C LYS A 267 -9.35 -7.68 -27.28
N GLU A 268 -8.32 -7.00 -26.77
CA GLU A 268 -7.76 -7.29 -25.46
C GLU A 268 -8.56 -6.59 -24.36
N ASN A 269 -8.63 -7.23 -23.20
CA ASN A 269 -9.20 -6.68 -21.97
C ASN A 269 -10.66 -6.21 -22.11
N VAL A 270 -11.46 -6.92 -22.90
CA VAL A 270 -12.88 -6.59 -23.13
C VAL A 270 -13.73 -7.14 -21.98
N ASP A 271 -14.38 -6.26 -21.22
CA ASP A 271 -15.33 -6.66 -20.19
C ASP A 271 -16.52 -7.42 -20.78
N THR A 272 -16.91 -8.49 -20.12
CA THR A 272 -18.13 -9.23 -20.47
C THR A 272 -19.37 -8.46 -20.02
N LEU A 273 -20.53 -8.78 -20.62
CA LEU A 273 -21.81 -8.17 -20.22
C LEU A 273 -22.12 -8.41 -18.74
N GLU A 274 -21.87 -9.62 -18.25
CA GLU A 274 -22.06 -9.98 -16.84
C GLU A 274 -21.18 -9.14 -15.90
N GLU A 275 -19.91 -8.94 -16.26
CA GLU A 275 -18.98 -8.09 -15.50
C GLU A 275 -19.46 -6.64 -15.44
N ILE A 276 -19.93 -6.08 -16.57
CA ILE A 276 -20.47 -4.72 -16.65
C ILE A 276 -21.73 -4.59 -15.78
N GLU A 277 -22.66 -5.52 -15.89
CA GLU A 277 -23.90 -5.52 -15.12
C GLU A 277 -23.65 -5.67 -13.61
N TRP A 278 -22.76 -6.59 -13.24
CA TRP A 278 -22.35 -6.78 -11.85
C TRP A 278 -21.68 -5.52 -11.29
N GLY A 279 -20.74 -4.92 -12.04
CA GLY A 279 -20.08 -3.68 -11.66
C GLY A 279 -21.09 -2.56 -11.39
N LYS A 280 -22.04 -2.35 -12.30
CA LYS A 280 -23.12 -1.36 -12.14
C LYS A 280 -23.96 -1.61 -10.88
N ARG A 281 -24.33 -2.87 -10.61
CA ARG A 281 -25.09 -3.23 -9.39
C ARG A 281 -24.30 -2.89 -8.12
N MET A 282 -23.02 -3.22 -8.09
CA MET A 282 -22.16 -2.96 -6.93
C MET A 282 -21.90 -1.46 -6.71
N SER A 283 -21.72 -0.70 -7.79
CA SER A 283 -21.63 0.77 -7.74
C SER A 283 -22.92 1.38 -7.18
N ALA A 284 -24.09 0.90 -7.62
CA ALA A 284 -25.38 1.35 -7.11
C ALA A 284 -25.56 1.01 -5.61
N GLN A 285 -25.14 -0.19 -5.18
CA GLN A 285 -25.14 -0.57 -3.77
C GLN A 285 -24.29 0.37 -2.91
N ARG A 286 -23.10 0.75 -3.38
CA ARG A 286 -22.25 1.74 -2.71
C ARG A 286 -22.93 3.10 -2.59
N ASN A 287 -23.53 3.59 -3.67
CA ASN A 287 -24.24 4.86 -3.66
C ASN A 287 -25.41 4.87 -2.67
N LEU A 288 -26.19 3.78 -2.62
CA LEU A 288 -27.27 3.62 -1.65
C LEU A 288 -26.75 3.59 -0.20
N PHE A 289 -25.61 2.93 0.02
CA PHE A 289 -24.96 2.91 1.34
C PHE A 289 -24.53 4.31 1.78
N LEU A 290 -23.89 5.08 0.90
CA LEU A 290 -23.47 6.46 1.18
C LEU A 290 -24.66 7.37 1.47
N GLN A 291 -25.74 7.28 0.68
CA GLN A 291 -26.97 8.03 0.92
C GLN A 291 -27.54 7.77 2.31
N LYS A 292 -27.67 6.49 2.70
CA LYS A 292 -28.14 6.11 4.04
C LYS A 292 -27.24 6.65 5.15
N LEU A 293 -25.92 6.61 4.95
CA LEU A 293 -24.95 7.11 5.92
C LEU A 293 -25.09 8.63 6.11
N VAL A 294 -25.20 9.39 5.02
CA VAL A 294 -25.43 10.85 5.07
C VAL A 294 -26.76 11.19 5.77
N THR A 295 -27.85 10.52 5.39
CA THR A 295 -29.16 10.74 6.03
C THR A 295 -29.13 10.42 7.53
N SER A 296 -28.44 9.35 7.94
CA SER A 296 -28.27 9.00 9.35
C SER A 296 -27.53 10.10 10.11
N MET A 297 -26.42 10.61 9.56
CA MET A 297 -25.64 11.68 10.19
C MET A 297 -26.44 13.00 10.31
N GLU A 298 -27.26 13.34 9.31
CA GLU A 298 -28.13 14.51 9.37
C GLU A 298 -29.23 14.36 10.42
N SER A 299 -29.79 13.16 10.56
CA SER A 299 -30.81 12.88 11.59
C SER A 299 -30.24 13.04 13.00
N GLU A 300 -29.04 12.51 13.25
CA GLU A 300 -28.35 12.64 14.55
C GLU A 300 -28.05 14.10 14.90
N LYS A 301 -27.67 14.93 13.92
CA LYS A 301 -27.47 16.37 14.10
C LYS A 301 -28.76 17.10 14.48
N LYS A 302 -29.92 16.66 13.97
CA LYS A 302 -31.24 17.25 14.29
C LYS A 302 -31.77 16.84 15.66
N THR A 303 -31.43 15.64 16.16
CA THR A 303 -31.89 15.14 17.46
C THR A 303 -31.07 15.61 18.67
N LYS A 304 -29.91 16.25 18.49
CA LYS A 304 -29.21 16.90 19.62
C LYS A 304 -29.83 18.28 19.87
N PRO A 305 -30.59 18.52 20.96
CA PRO A 305 -31.11 19.84 21.25
C PRO A 305 -29.95 20.81 21.47
N ALA A 306 -30.02 21.98 20.85
CA ALA A 306 -29.12 23.09 21.16
C ALA A 306 -29.19 23.33 22.67
N ALA A 307 -28.03 23.32 23.34
CA ALA A 307 -27.96 23.60 24.77
C ALA A 307 -28.70 24.94 25.05
N PRO A 308 -29.59 24.99 26.05
CA PRO A 308 -30.35 26.21 26.31
C PRO A 308 -29.38 27.35 26.64
N HIS A 309 -29.45 28.42 25.87
CA HIS A 309 -28.79 29.68 26.21
C HIS A 309 -29.33 30.19 27.55
N PHE A 310 -28.58 30.00 28.62
CA PHE A 310 -28.84 30.68 29.88
C PHE A 310 -28.55 32.17 29.69
N VAL A 311 -29.61 32.99 29.74
CA VAL A 311 -29.50 34.45 29.86
C VAL A 311 -29.11 34.76 31.32
N PRO A 312 -27.98 35.44 31.60
CA PRO A 312 -27.67 35.84 32.97
C PRO A 312 -28.62 36.96 33.40
N THR A 313 -29.40 36.72 34.44
CA THR A 313 -30.13 37.76 35.16
C THR A 313 -29.16 38.69 35.89
N VAL A 314 -29.50 39.98 35.89
CA VAL A 314 -28.73 41.10 36.44
C VAL A 314 -28.31 40.85 37.91
N PRO A 315 -27.05 41.12 38.34
CA PRO A 315 -26.62 40.85 39.71
C PRO A 315 -27.08 41.92 40.70
N ASN A 316 -27.62 41.49 41.85
CA ASN A 316 -27.87 42.32 43.03
C ASN A 316 -26.53 42.55 43.79
N PRO A 317 -26.17 43.78 44.20
CA PRO A 317 -24.86 44.05 44.79
C PRO A 317 -24.86 43.76 46.28
N ASN A 318 -24.51 42.53 46.68
CA ASN A 318 -23.91 42.23 47.98
C ASN A 318 -23.49 40.75 48.09
N THR A 319 -22.33 40.39 47.54
CA THR A 319 -21.55 39.21 47.98
C THR A 319 -20.09 39.33 47.52
N PRO A 320 -19.09 39.01 48.36
CA PRO A 320 -17.68 39.21 48.06
C PRO A 320 -17.08 38.14 47.11
N ALA A 321 -16.13 38.60 46.30
CA ALA A 321 -15.54 37.93 45.16
C ALA A 321 -14.72 36.68 45.54
N THR A 322 -15.00 35.56 44.87
CA THR A 322 -14.12 34.38 44.84
C THR A 322 -13.65 34.17 43.40
N ARG A 323 -12.34 34.31 43.18
CA ARG A 323 -11.68 34.19 41.86
C ARG A 323 -11.77 32.73 41.37
N THR A 324 -12.38 32.51 40.21
CA THR A 324 -12.20 31.27 39.43
C THR A 324 -11.89 31.58 37.96
N ARG A 325 -10.97 30.75 37.48
CA ARG A 325 -10.22 30.69 36.21
C ARG A 325 -10.95 31.11 34.92
N SER A 326 -10.14 31.77 34.08
CA SER A 326 -10.35 32.13 32.68
C SER A 326 -10.84 30.99 31.78
N SER A 327 -11.93 31.28 31.07
CA SER A 327 -12.51 30.54 29.96
C SER A 327 -11.48 30.29 28.83
N ARG A 328 -11.25 29.01 28.50
CA ARG A 328 -10.70 28.59 27.21
C ARG A 328 -11.78 28.81 26.15
N ARG A 329 -11.47 29.72 25.21
CA ARG A 329 -12.23 30.01 23.99
C ARG A 329 -12.33 28.71 23.17
N HIS A 330 -13.53 28.15 23.04
CA HIS A 330 -13.79 27.10 22.06
C HIS A 330 -13.61 27.71 20.66
N GLN A 331 -12.58 27.25 19.94
CA GLN A 331 -12.51 27.40 18.49
C GLN A 331 -13.55 26.46 17.88
N GLU A 332 -14.45 27.02 17.05
CA GLU A 332 -15.23 26.21 16.11
C GLU A 332 -14.27 25.46 15.17
N PRO A 333 -14.51 24.18 14.86
CA PRO A 333 -13.77 23.52 13.79
C PRO A 333 -14.16 24.12 12.44
N SER A 334 -13.16 24.41 11.63
CA SER A 334 -13.26 24.91 10.26
C SER A 334 -14.07 23.97 9.37
N LYS A 335 -14.88 24.56 8.48
CA LYS A 335 -15.69 23.90 7.45
C LYS A 335 -14.83 23.37 6.28
N GLU A 336 -13.89 22.46 6.54
CA GLU A 336 -13.03 21.88 5.49
C GLU A 336 -13.33 20.42 5.15
N ASP A 337 -14.31 19.77 5.80
CA ASP A 337 -14.85 18.51 5.29
C ASP A 337 -15.77 18.78 4.09
N GLY A 338 -15.21 18.70 2.89
CA GLY A 338 -15.96 18.78 1.64
C GLY A 338 -17.15 17.78 1.62
N PRO A 339 -18.28 18.12 0.99
CA PRO A 339 -19.45 17.24 0.97
C PRO A 339 -19.11 15.90 0.30
N PHE A 340 -19.64 14.79 0.86
CA PHE A 340 -19.60 13.48 0.22
C PHE A 340 -20.25 13.57 -1.17
N MET A 341 -19.42 13.52 -2.21
CA MET A 341 -19.88 13.51 -3.60
C MET A 341 -20.37 12.10 -3.96
N TYR A 342 -21.60 12.00 -4.48
CA TYR A 342 -22.15 10.74 -4.98
C TYR A 342 -21.90 10.62 -6.48
N TYR A 343 -21.50 9.43 -6.92
CA TYR A 343 -21.27 9.15 -8.33
C TYR A 343 -22.60 9.01 -9.07
N VAL A 344 -22.75 9.75 -10.18
CA VAL A 344 -23.86 9.62 -11.13
C VAL A 344 -23.29 9.01 -12.40
N PRO A 345 -23.69 7.79 -12.80
CA PRO A 345 -23.25 7.20 -14.07
C PRO A 345 -23.64 8.10 -15.24
N GLY A 346 -22.67 8.43 -16.11
CA GLY A 346 -22.96 9.14 -17.35
C GLY A 346 -23.68 8.24 -18.34
N GLU A 347 -24.72 8.74 -19.00
CA GLU A 347 -25.27 8.11 -20.20
C GLU A 347 -24.29 8.36 -21.37
N ASP A 348 -23.81 7.29 -22.01
CA ASP A 348 -22.95 7.37 -23.19
C ASP A 348 -23.71 7.99 -24.36
N THR A 349 -23.68 9.32 -24.49
CA THR A 349 -24.03 10.00 -25.73
C THR A 349 -22.76 10.32 -26.51
N SER A 350 -22.57 9.59 -27.60
CA SER A 350 -21.51 9.80 -28.59
C SER A 350 -21.55 11.22 -29.18
N THR A 351 -20.61 12.10 -28.80
CA THR A 351 -20.05 13.16 -29.65
C THR A 351 -18.85 13.84 -28.96
N PRO A 352 -17.73 14.07 -29.66
CA PRO A 352 -16.53 14.63 -29.04
C PRO A 352 -16.68 16.17 -28.91
N ARG A 353 -16.57 16.71 -27.70
CA ARG A 353 -16.35 18.14 -27.47
C ARG A 353 -15.03 18.37 -26.72
N PRO A 354 -14.33 19.49 -26.98
CA PRO A 354 -12.95 19.67 -26.53
C PRO A 354 -12.91 19.89 -25.01
N LYS A 355 -11.99 19.20 -24.34
CA LYS A 355 -11.78 19.26 -22.88
C LYS A 355 -11.38 20.68 -22.47
N ALA A 356 -12.26 21.37 -21.76
CA ALA A 356 -11.92 22.57 -21.01
C ALA A 356 -11.29 22.15 -19.68
N TRP A 357 -10.02 22.50 -19.48
CA TRP A 357 -9.30 22.29 -18.22
C TRP A 357 -9.98 23.08 -17.09
N ARG A 358 -10.66 22.38 -16.18
CA ARG A 358 -10.88 22.89 -14.83
C ARG A 358 -9.73 22.40 -13.96
N SER A 359 -8.89 23.35 -13.56
CA SER A 359 -7.90 23.16 -12.51
C SER A 359 -8.64 22.87 -11.21
N VAL A 360 -8.62 21.61 -10.78
CA VAL A 360 -9.00 21.23 -9.42
C VAL A 360 -7.70 21.21 -8.63
N MET A 361 -7.59 22.08 -7.63
CA MET A 361 -6.51 22.03 -6.66
C MET A 361 -6.70 20.77 -5.81
N THR A 362 -6.07 19.69 -6.23
CA THR A 362 -5.77 18.56 -5.36
C THR A 362 -4.36 18.78 -4.85
N SER A 363 -4.21 19.01 -3.55
CA SER A 363 -2.92 18.93 -2.88
C SER A 363 -2.23 17.62 -3.28
N ASP A 364 -0.97 17.72 -3.70
CA ASP A 364 -0.17 16.62 -4.23
C ASP A 364 0.07 15.56 -3.13
N PRO A 365 -0.49 14.34 -3.24
CA PRO A 365 -0.33 13.29 -2.22
C PRO A 365 1.06 12.66 -2.20
N LEU A 366 1.98 13.08 -3.07
CA LEU A 366 3.36 12.59 -3.08
C LEU A 366 4.26 13.27 -2.03
N LEU A 367 3.80 14.36 -1.40
CA LEU A 367 4.56 15.00 -0.32
C LEU A 367 4.58 14.20 1.00
N ASP A 368 3.69 13.22 1.17
CA ASP A 368 3.58 12.43 2.42
C ASP A 368 4.43 11.14 2.43
N SER A 369 5.18 10.81 1.37
CA SER A 369 5.89 9.52 1.31
C SER A 369 7.40 9.58 1.58
N ASP A 370 8.00 10.77 1.64
CA ASP A 370 9.46 10.92 1.75
C ASP A 370 9.94 11.65 3.04
N GLU A 371 9.04 12.10 3.92
CA GLU A 371 9.39 12.64 5.25
C GLU A 371 8.63 11.93 6.39
N GLU A 372 8.95 10.66 6.65
CA GLU A 372 8.61 10.03 7.94
C GLU A 372 9.90 9.63 8.66
N ASN A 373 10.67 10.66 9.02
CA ASN A 373 11.89 10.55 9.82
C ASN A 373 11.70 11.29 11.14
N GLY A 374 10.98 10.65 12.07
CA GLY A 374 11.01 10.98 13.50
C GLY A 374 10.01 12.04 13.97
N ASN A 375 9.28 11.68 15.03
CA ASN A 375 8.25 12.43 15.76
C ASN A 375 6.90 12.58 15.06
N ASP A 376 5.95 11.75 15.46
CA ASP A 376 4.62 12.26 15.86
C ASP A 376 4.01 11.34 16.93
N ASP A 377 4.17 11.80 18.17
CA ASP A 377 3.67 11.22 19.41
C ASP A 377 2.37 11.91 19.85
N GLU A 378 1.56 12.41 18.92
CA GLU A 378 0.27 13.06 19.20
C GLU A 378 -0.87 12.38 18.43
N LEU A 379 -1.40 11.30 19.01
CA LEU A 379 -2.84 10.98 19.11
C LEU A 379 -3.01 9.58 19.71
N ARG A 380 -2.62 9.43 20.98
CA ARG A 380 -2.95 8.23 21.76
C ARG A 380 -3.33 8.60 23.19
N THR A 381 -4.40 9.37 23.33
CA THR A 381 -5.06 9.57 24.62
C THR A 381 -5.84 8.33 24.97
N ASP A 382 -5.21 7.45 25.77
CA ASP A 382 -5.78 6.76 26.92
C ASP A 382 -5.09 5.40 27.12
N TYR A 383 -4.14 5.36 28.06
CA TYR A 383 -3.91 4.33 29.09
C TYR A 383 -2.62 4.72 29.84
N GLY A 384 -2.75 5.56 30.86
CA GLY A 384 -1.63 5.91 31.75
C GLY A 384 -1.50 4.89 32.88
N SER A 385 -0.47 4.05 32.85
CA SER A 385 0.01 3.34 34.04
C SER A 385 1.14 4.16 34.68
N PHE A 386 0.87 4.77 35.83
CA PHE A 386 1.89 5.49 36.60
C PHE A 386 2.70 4.50 37.43
N VAL A 387 4.04 4.55 37.33
CA VAL A 387 4.94 3.81 38.22
C VAL A 387 5.52 4.79 39.23
N HIS A 388 5.30 4.51 40.53
CA HIS A 388 5.97 5.22 41.61
C HIS A 388 7.35 4.62 41.85
N VAL A 389 8.41 5.42 41.76
CA VAL A 389 9.77 5.02 42.15
C VAL A 389 10.21 5.85 43.35
N TYR A 390 10.67 5.18 44.39
CA TYR A 390 11.29 5.80 45.58
C TYR A 390 12.80 5.65 45.46
N ILE A 391 13.55 6.76 45.53
CA ILE A 391 15.01 6.75 45.54
C ILE A 391 15.46 6.99 47.00
N LEU A 392 16.25 6.06 47.54
CA LEU A 392 16.89 6.18 48.85
C LEU A 392 18.29 6.78 48.68
N ASN A 393 18.63 7.74 49.53
CA ASN A 393 20.01 8.19 49.69
C ASN A 393 20.63 7.56 50.94
N HIS A 394 21.96 7.48 50.96
CA HIS A 394 22.76 6.71 51.94
C HIS A 394 22.61 7.16 53.42
N ASP A 395 21.91 8.27 53.69
CA ASP A 395 21.65 8.82 55.03
C ASP A 395 20.15 8.87 55.42
N GLY A 396 19.27 8.14 54.74
CA GLY A 396 17.96 7.77 55.30
C GLY A 396 16.84 8.82 55.29
N PHE A 397 16.87 9.84 54.44
CA PHE A 397 15.72 10.77 54.25
C PHE A 397 15.01 10.58 52.90
N TYR A 398 13.67 10.64 52.91
CA TYR A 398 12.81 10.56 51.72
C TYR A 398 12.69 11.93 51.00
N ILE A 399 12.82 11.95 49.67
CA ILE A 399 12.43 13.10 48.84
C ILE A 399 11.00 12.91 48.34
N GLN A 400 10.18 13.94 48.52
CA GLN A 400 8.78 14.00 48.11
C GLN A 400 8.65 14.03 46.57
N SER A 401 7.78 13.15 46.06
CA SER A 401 7.29 13.00 44.68
C SER A 401 7.67 14.10 43.67
N SER A 402 8.52 13.75 42.69
CA SER A 402 8.69 14.52 41.46
C SER A 402 8.43 13.63 40.24
N ARG A 403 7.72 14.17 39.24
CA ARG A 403 7.47 13.51 37.95
C ARG A 403 8.80 13.34 37.20
N ILE A 404 9.18 12.10 36.87
CA ILE A 404 10.37 11.79 36.07
C ILE A 404 9.93 11.48 34.64
N MET A 405 10.59 12.08 33.67
CA MET A 405 10.38 11.84 32.24
C MET A 405 11.61 11.10 31.69
N ILE A 406 11.41 9.92 31.11
CA ILE A 406 12.47 9.18 30.42
C ILE A 406 12.63 9.81 29.04
N VAL A 407 13.85 10.28 28.72
CA VAL A 407 14.09 11.07 27.50
C VAL A 407 14.84 10.29 26.43
N GLY A 408 15.24 9.05 26.71
CA GLY A 408 15.86 8.14 25.74
C GLY A 408 16.41 6.88 26.39
N THR A 409 16.55 5.81 25.59
CA THR A 409 17.20 4.56 25.99
C THR A 409 18.21 4.15 24.92
N CYS A 410 19.41 3.78 25.37
CA CYS A 410 20.42 3.08 24.57
C CYS A 410 20.79 1.79 25.32
N PRO A 411 21.37 0.76 24.66
CA PRO A 411 21.61 -0.54 25.30
C PRO A 411 22.54 -0.50 26.53
N TRP A 412 23.27 0.58 26.76
CA TRP A 412 24.31 0.69 27.80
C TRP A 412 24.16 1.88 28.76
N ALA A 413 23.10 2.70 28.65
CA ALA A 413 22.87 3.85 29.54
C ALA A 413 21.41 4.29 29.61
N LEU A 414 21.00 4.78 30.80
CA LEU A 414 19.70 5.41 31.05
C LEU A 414 19.88 6.90 31.36
N TYR A 415 19.19 7.75 30.60
CA TYR A 415 19.22 9.20 30.77
C TYR A 415 17.95 9.69 31.47
N TYR A 416 18.14 10.35 32.61
CA TYR A 416 17.03 10.93 33.37
C TYR A 416 17.06 12.46 33.31
N ARG A 417 15.89 13.06 33.12
CA ARG A 417 15.68 14.50 33.29
C ARG A 417 14.87 14.73 34.56
N LEU A 418 15.52 15.35 35.55
CA LEU A 418 14.86 15.79 36.78
C LEU A 418 14.44 17.26 36.61
N CYS A 419 13.13 17.51 36.60
CA CYS A 419 12.60 18.86 36.59
C CYS A 419 12.27 19.29 38.02
N ASN A 420 13.05 20.23 38.57
CA ASN A 420 12.63 20.96 39.77
C ASN A 420 12.85 22.46 39.57
N ASN A 421 11.94 23.26 40.15
CA ASN A 421 11.66 24.66 39.84
C ASN A 421 12.91 25.56 39.58
N ASN A 422 13.22 25.77 38.30
CA ASN A 422 14.21 26.71 37.74
C ASN A 422 15.66 26.26 37.56
N ASN A 423 15.97 24.96 37.51
CA ASN A 423 17.22 24.52 36.86
C ASN A 423 17.07 23.15 36.18
N ASN A 424 17.59 23.02 34.95
CA ASN A 424 17.72 21.74 34.27
C ASN A 424 19.03 21.09 34.70
N MET A 425 18.98 19.93 35.35
CA MET A 425 20.16 19.11 35.64
C MET A 425 20.01 17.76 34.92
N TYR A 426 21.06 17.35 34.21
CA TYR A 426 21.12 16.07 33.51
C TYR A 426 21.95 15.10 34.33
N VAL A 427 21.40 13.92 34.64
CA VAL A 427 22.11 12.86 35.36
C VAL A 427 22.25 11.67 34.43
N CYS A 428 23.49 11.21 34.25
CA CYS A 428 23.82 10.03 33.45
C CYS A 428 24.12 8.87 34.42
N VAL A 429 23.35 7.78 34.32
CA VAL A 429 23.62 6.55 35.07
C VAL A 429 24.13 5.51 34.07
N PHE A 430 25.37 5.10 34.24
CA PHE A 430 25.95 3.98 33.51
C PHE A 430 25.59 2.69 34.24
N ASN A 431 25.16 1.66 33.51
CA ASN A 431 25.16 0.31 34.07
C ASN A 431 26.62 -0.08 34.27
N GLY A 432 27.08 -0.10 35.52
CA GLY A 432 28.36 -0.68 35.86
C GLY A 432 28.36 -2.14 35.42
N ALA A 433 29.35 -2.50 34.59
CA ALA A 433 29.72 -3.89 34.43
C ALA A 433 30.17 -4.39 35.81
N GLU A 434 29.50 -5.40 36.35
CA GLU A 434 30.08 -6.19 37.44
C GLU A 434 31.26 -6.97 36.83
N ASP A 435 32.46 -6.61 37.29
CA ASP A 435 33.62 -7.49 37.29
C ASP A 435 33.24 -8.79 38.03
N ASP A 436 33.35 -9.92 37.34
CA ASP A 436 33.41 -11.25 37.96
C ASP A 436 34.56 -12.02 37.31
N ASP A 437 35.78 -11.69 37.75
CA ASP A 437 36.92 -12.61 37.80
C ASP A 437 37.06 -13.08 39.25
N ALA A 438 36.61 -14.29 39.57
CA ALA A 438 37.12 -15.11 40.70
C ALA A 438 36.47 -16.51 40.75
N ALA A 439 37.15 -17.51 40.15
CA ALA A 439 37.50 -18.83 40.74
C ALA A 439 37.83 -19.86 39.65
#